data_AF-A0A4Z0ETA8-F1
#
_entry.id   AF-A0A4Z0ETA8-F1
#
_cell.length_a   1.000
_cell.length_b   1.000
_cell.length_c   1.000
_cell.angle_alpha   90.00
_cell.angle_beta   90.00
_cell.angle_gamma   90.00
#
_symmetry.space_group_name_H-M   'P 1'
#
loop_
_entity.id
_entity.type
_entity.pdbx_description
1 polymer ?
#
loop_
_entity_poly.entity_id
_entity_poly.type
_entity_poly.pdbx_seq_one_letter_code
_entity_poly.pdbx_strand_id
1 'polypeptide(L)'
;MATTTLPAAVEAPAEAAAAKPAKPPKSEVSALVQQAQAHVEPLLAADLDPRLTYHTLAHTAYVVKQAHALADAAALPPAQAEELLVAAWFHDTGYLDTYDGHEYQSMARAEAWLREQGVAPARIELIKSLIRATHRDEPADTELEKMLVDADMSNLAADDFRARAELIRTEWELRLDKSYSNTEWAELQLAFMTSHKYHSAAGKERFKKDFKKNTEEQRDILKKAQKKAKKKEKKATETYAEPKRGIETMFRTMYSNHMKLSDMADKKAGMMIQLNAVILSVIITYLGAKSSILAPTGNASFTRNPILAVPMGVLLITALGSVTSAILSAQPDVTSFKWLKKNPAIATNRRVNLLFFGQFTKLSLQHFQEGMRELMRQKDTLYTNMVTDVYYLGEVLDRKYKLLRVSYSIFMVGLILTALSFGIVLAYKM
;
A
#
# COMPACT_ATOMS: atom_id res chain seq x y z
N MET A 1 66.06 17.15 61.91
CA MET A 1 65.35 16.94 60.63
C MET A 1 63.91 16.63 60.95
N ALA A 2 63.01 17.53 60.56
CA ALA A 2 61.58 17.43 60.84
C ALA A 2 60.92 16.41 59.90
N THR A 3 60.09 15.52 60.44
CA THR A 3 59.16 14.72 59.65
C THR A 3 57.81 14.72 60.34
N THR A 4 56.87 15.38 59.66
CA THR A 4 55.48 15.57 60.02
C THR A 4 54.69 14.35 59.55
N THR A 5 53.91 13.72 60.42
CA THR A 5 52.88 12.73 60.03
C THR A 5 51.57 13.07 60.73
N LEU A 6 50.56 13.40 59.91
CA LEU A 6 49.17 13.67 60.28
C LEU A 6 48.45 12.39 60.77
N PRO A 7 47.45 12.49 61.66
CA PRO A 7 46.68 11.35 62.13
C PRO A 7 45.55 10.97 61.17
N ALA A 8 45.28 9.68 61.04
CA ALA A 8 44.15 9.14 60.28
C ALA A 8 42.84 9.26 61.05
N ALA A 9 41.75 9.57 60.33
CA ALA A 9 40.42 9.82 60.83
C ALA A 9 39.67 8.54 61.23
N VAL A 10 38.80 8.68 62.23
CA VAL A 10 37.91 7.66 62.81
C VAL A 10 36.70 7.44 61.90
N GLU A 11 36.45 6.20 61.48
CA GLU A 11 35.22 5.78 60.78
C GLU A 11 34.07 5.54 61.77
N ALA A 12 32.88 6.07 61.44
CA ALA A 12 31.64 5.86 62.19
C ALA A 12 30.97 4.52 61.81
N PRO A 13 30.21 3.88 62.72
CA PRO A 13 29.66 2.54 62.48
C PRO A 13 28.43 2.58 61.56
N ALA A 14 28.32 1.57 60.70
CA ALA A 14 27.23 1.37 59.75
C ALA A 14 25.92 0.95 60.43
N GLU A 15 24.81 1.58 60.01
CA GLU A 15 23.43 1.25 60.39
C GLU A 15 23.04 -0.17 59.97
N ALA A 16 22.46 -0.93 60.90
CA ALA A 16 21.97 -2.29 60.69
C ALA A 16 20.69 -2.28 59.83
N ALA A 17 20.73 -2.98 58.70
CA ALA A 17 19.58 -3.17 57.82
C ALA A 17 18.49 -4.04 58.48
N ALA A 18 17.26 -3.51 58.56
CA ALA A 18 16.10 -4.23 59.05
C ALA A 18 15.77 -5.46 58.19
N ALA A 19 15.59 -6.62 58.83
CA ALA A 19 15.25 -7.89 58.20
C ALA A 19 13.86 -7.85 57.54
N LYS A 20 13.78 -8.36 56.31
CA LYS A 20 12.51 -8.57 55.57
C LYS A 20 11.66 -9.64 56.28
N PRO A 21 10.32 -9.50 56.30
CA PRO A 21 9.44 -10.49 56.93
C PRO A 21 9.54 -11.85 56.22
N ALA A 22 9.54 -12.92 57.01
CA ALA A 22 9.63 -14.29 56.53
C ALA A 22 8.44 -14.65 55.62
N LYS A 23 8.72 -15.35 54.52
CA LYS A 23 7.69 -15.92 53.63
C LYS A 23 6.84 -16.93 54.42
N PRO A 24 5.51 -16.98 54.20
CA PRO A 24 4.66 -18.01 54.80
C PRO A 24 5.13 -19.42 54.36
N PRO A 25 4.95 -20.45 55.21
CA PRO A 25 5.31 -21.82 54.87
C PRO A 25 4.50 -22.29 53.64
N LYS A 26 5.18 -22.91 52.67
CA LYS A 26 4.53 -23.55 51.52
C LYS A 26 3.58 -24.63 52.05
N SER A 27 2.32 -24.66 51.62
CA SER A 27 1.41 -25.75 51.96
C SER A 27 2.02 -27.08 51.47
N GLU A 28 2.07 -28.10 52.31
CA GLU A 28 2.48 -29.44 51.85
C GLU A 28 1.46 -29.95 50.82
N VAL A 29 1.96 -30.43 49.68
CA VAL A 29 1.13 -30.97 48.59
C VAL A 29 0.59 -32.33 49.03
N SER A 30 -0.73 -32.52 48.96
CA SER A 30 -1.37 -33.74 49.46
C SER A 30 -1.00 -34.99 48.64
N ALA A 31 -1.20 -36.17 49.25
CA ALA A 31 -0.89 -37.45 48.61
C ALA A 31 -1.66 -37.67 47.30
N LEU A 32 -2.93 -37.26 47.23
CA LEU A 32 -3.75 -37.41 46.02
C LEU A 32 -3.21 -36.56 44.86
N VAL A 33 -2.75 -35.33 45.13
CA VAL A 33 -2.13 -34.46 44.11
C VAL A 33 -0.82 -35.06 43.60
N GLN A 34 0.01 -35.62 44.49
CA GLN A 34 1.25 -36.30 44.10
C GLN A 34 0.97 -37.54 43.22
N GLN A 35 -0.08 -38.29 43.55
CA GLN A 35 -0.51 -39.44 42.74
C GLN A 35 -1.07 -38.99 41.38
N ALA A 36 -1.85 -37.90 41.33
CA ALA A 36 -2.35 -37.32 40.08
C ALA A 36 -1.19 -36.88 39.17
N GLN A 37 -0.19 -36.18 39.72
CA GLN A 37 1.04 -35.83 39.02
C GLN A 37 1.74 -37.07 38.44
N ALA A 38 2.00 -38.07 39.27
CA ALA A 38 2.70 -39.30 38.86
C ALA A 38 1.92 -40.10 37.80
N HIS A 39 0.60 -39.92 37.72
CA HIS A 39 -0.24 -40.53 36.68
C HIS A 39 -0.22 -39.72 35.38
N VAL A 40 -0.35 -38.39 35.45
CA VAL A 40 -0.50 -37.52 34.27
C VAL A 40 0.83 -37.27 33.55
N GLU A 41 1.93 -37.07 34.28
CA GLU A 41 3.25 -36.79 33.70
C GLU A 41 3.66 -37.81 32.62
N PRO A 42 3.66 -39.14 32.88
CA PRO A 42 4.04 -40.10 31.86
C PRO A 42 3.08 -40.15 30.68
N LEU A 43 1.77 -39.93 30.90
CA LEU A 43 0.77 -39.92 29.83
C LEU A 43 1.05 -38.79 28.84
N LEU A 44 1.22 -37.56 29.34
CA LEU A 44 1.50 -36.40 28.48
C LEU A 44 2.91 -36.43 27.88
N ALA A 45 3.88 -37.06 28.55
CA ALA A 45 5.23 -37.18 28.02
C ALA A 45 5.36 -38.21 26.89
N ALA A 46 4.57 -39.28 26.92
CA ALA A 46 4.67 -40.39 25.97
C ALA A 46 3.74 -40.24 24.75
N ASP A 47 2.50 -39.85 24.97
CA ASP A 47 1.42 -40.06 23.98
C ASP A 47 0.92 -38.77 23.31
N LEU A 48 1.44 -37.61 23.71
CA LEU A 48 0.98 -36.33 23.19
C LEU A 48 1.48 -36.09 21.76
N ASP A 49 0.59 -35.60 20.90
CA ASP A 49 0.92 -35.27 19.51
C ASP A 49 2.06 -34.22 19.48
N PRO A 50 3.19 -34.48 18.82
CA PRO A 50 4.34 -33.56 18.80
C PRO A 50 4.05 -32.22 18.12
N ARG A 51 2.90 -32.09 17.44
CA ARG A 51 2.41 -30.82 16.87
C ARG A 51 1.81 -29.88 17.92
N LEU A 52 1.49 -30.39 19.11
CA LEU A 52 1.05 -29.59 20.26
C LEU A 52 2.25 -28.90 20.90
N THR A 53 2.61 -27.72 20.39
CA THR A 53 3.79 -26.99 20.86
C THR A 53 3.52 -26.12 22.08
N TYR A 54 2.26 -25.83 22.40
CA TYR A 54 1.88 -25.07 23.60
C TYR A 54 1.24 -25.99 24.65
N HIS A 55 0.19 -26.73 24.28
CA HIS A 55 -0.52 -27.64 25.18
C HIS A 55 0.33 -28.89 25.39
N THR A 56 1.31 -28.77 26.28
CA THR A 56 2.35 -29.75 26.62
C THR A 56 2.34 -30.02 28.11
N LEU A 57 3.06 -31.06 28.56
CA LEU A 57 3.29 -31.28 29.99
C LEU A 57 3.84 -30.03 30.70
N ALA A 58 4.67 -29.23 30.02
CA ALA A 58 5.20 -27.99 30.59
C ALA A 58 4.11 -26.93 30.82
N HIS A 59 3.08 -26.88 29.97
CA HIS A 59 1.90 -26.03 30.20
C HIS A 59 1.07 -26.57 31.36
N THR A 60 0.75 -27.87 31.39
CA THR A 60 0.01 -28.47 32.51
C THR A 60 0.68 -28.21 33.86
N ALA A 61 1.98 -28.46 33.97
CA ALA A 61 2.75 -28.18 35.19
C ALA A 61 2.76 -26.69 35.54
N TYR A 62 2.76 -25.80 34.54
CA TYR A 62 2.66 -24.37 34.76
C TYR A 62 1.28 -23.97 35.30
N VAL A 63 0.19 -24.51 34.76
CA VAL A 63 -1.18 -24.26 35.25
C VAL A 63 -1.33 -24.76 36.69
N VAL A 64 -0.86 -25.97 37.02
CA VAL A 64 -0.85 -26.51 38.39
C VAL A 64 -0.12 -25.56 39.35
N LYS A 65 1.05 -25.04 38.95
CA LYS A 65 1.80 -24.07 39.76
C LYS A 65 1.01 -22.78 40.01
N GLN A 66 0.26 -22.30 39.02
CA GLN A 66 -0.53 -21.08 39.16
C GLN A 66 -1.80 -21.31 39.97
N ALA A 67 -2.47 -22.45 39.78
CA ALA A 67 -3.60 -22.90 40.59
C ALA A 67 -3.19 -23.02 42.07
N HIS A 68 -2.01 -23.59 42.36
CA HIS A 68 -1.47 -23.66 43.71
C HIS A 68 -1.26 -22.27 44.32
N ALA A 69 -0.66 -21.36 43.57
CA ALA A 69 -0.44 -20.00 44.03
C ALA A 69 -1.74 -19.19 44.24
N LEU A 70 -2.81 -19.50 43.49
CA LEU A 70 -4.14 -18.93 43.71
C LEU A 70 -4.79 -19.51 44.97
N ALA A 71 -4.66 -20.83 45.19
CA ALA A 71 -5.16 -21.48 46.39
C ALA A 71 -4.51 -20.91 47.65
N ASP A 72 -3.18 -20.74 47.65
CA ASP A 72 -2.42 -20.11 48.73
C ASP A 72 -2.87 -18.65 48.95
N ALA A 73 -3.02 -17.86 47.89
CA ALA A 73 -3.42 -16.46 47.97
C ALA A 73 -4.85 -16.27 48.51
N ALA A 74 -5.75 -17.21 48.21
CA ALA A 74 -7.11 -17.19 48.70
C ALA A 74 -7.29 -17.89 50.06
N ALA A 75 -6.21 -18.46 50.62
CA ALA A 75 -6.24 -19.30 51.81
C ALA A 75 -7.32 -20.39 51.74
N LEU A 76 -7.39 -21.11 50.61
CA LEU A 76 -8.40 -22.14 50.40
C LEU A 76 -8.28 -23.24 51.47
N PRO A 77 -9.42 -23.82 51.90
CA PRO A 77 -9.41 -25.03 52.71
C PRO A 77 -8.60 -26.15 52.03
N PRO A 78 -7.85 -26.98 52.78
CA PRO A 78 -6.98 -28.03 52.20
C PRO A 78 -7.68 -28.97 51.22
N ALA A 79 -8.94 -29.34 51.48
CA ALA A 79 -9.73 -30.16 50.56
C ALA A 79 -9.94 -29.46 49.20
N GLN A 80 -10.38 -28.20 49.22
CA GLN A 80 -10.61 -27.40 48.01
C GLN A 80 -9.32 -27.14 47.23
N ALA A 81 -8.21 -26.92 47.92
CA ALA A 81 -6.91 -26.81 47.28
C ALA A 81 -6.51 -28.13 46.61
N GLU A 82 -6.73 -29.28 47.26
CA GLU A 82 -6.50 -30.61 46.67
C GLU A 82 -7.37 -30.83 45.41
N GLU A 83 -8.67 -30.53 45.45
CA GLU A 83 -9.56 -30.67 44.29
C GLU A 83 -9.13 -29.77 43.12
N LEU A 84 -8.77 -28.53 43.38
CA LEU A 84 -8.29 -27.59 42.37
C LEU A 84 -7.00 -28.08 41.69
N LEU A 85 -6.05 -28.60 42.47
CA LEU A 85 -4.78 -29.08 41.95
C LEU A 85 -4.91 -30.39 41.18
N VAL A 86 -5.77 -31.30 41.63
CA VAL A 86 -6.08 -32.51 40.86
C VAL A 86 -6.72 -32.14 39.53
N ALA A 87 -7.71 -31.24 39.53
CA ALA A 87 -8.32 -30.76 38.29
C ALA A 87 -7.29 -30.11 37.35
N ALA A 88 -6.38 -29.29 37.88
CA ALA A 88 -5.31 -28.66 37.10
C ALA A 88 -4.34 -29.67 36.46
N TRP A 89 -4.05 -30.80 37.11
CA TRP A 89 -3.27 -31.87 36.48
C TRP A 89 -4.03 -32.52 35.31
N PHE A 90 -5.33 -32.73 35.44
CA PHE A 90 -6.11 -33.44 34.44
C PHE A 90 -6.65 -32.58 33.29
N HIS A 91 -6.75 -31.24 33.43
CA HIS A 91 -7.53 -30.38 32.52
C HIS A 91 -7.21 -30.55 31.03
N ASP A 92 -5.95 -30.80 30.69
CA ASP A 92 -5.46 -30.94 29.31
C ASP A 92 -5.22 -32.38 28.86
N THR A 93 -5.52 -33.37 29.69
CA THR A 93 -5.27 -34.79 29.34
C THR A 93 -6.06 -35.28 28.14
N GLY A 94 -7.18 -34.63 27.80
CA GLY A 94 -7.99 -34.93 26.62
C GLY A 94 -7.38 -34.51 25.29
N TYR A 95 -6.29 -33.72 25.28
CA TYR A 95 -5.55 -33.44 24.05
C TYR A 95 -4.93 -34.71 23.43
N LEU A 96 -4.85 -35.79 24.20
CA LEU A 96 -4.52 -37.13 23.71
C LEU A 96 -5.58 -37.70 22.74
N ASP A 97 -6.81 -37.20 22.79
CA ASP A 97 -7.96 -37.74 22.04
C ASP A 97 -8.48 -36.76 20.98
N THR A 98 -8.71 -35.50 21.38
CA THR A 98 -9.31 -34.47 20.52
C THR A 98 -8.70 -33.11 20.82
N TYR A 99 -8.78 -32.19 19.85
CA TYR A 99 -8.32 -30.82 20.04
C TYR A 99 -9.43 -29.95 20.65
N ASP A 100 -10.57 -29.88 19.96
CA ASP A 100 -11.74 -29.14 20.42
C ASP A 100 -12.62 -30.08 21.27
N GLY A 101 -13.04 -29.61 22.44
CA GLY A 101 -13.74 -30.44 23.44
C GLY A 101 -12.82 -31.41 24.19
N HIS A 102 -11.52 -31.12 24.28
CA HIS A 102 -10.56 -31.94 25.03
C HIS A 102 -10.93 -32.01 26.52
N GLU A 103 -11.52 -30.95 27.07
CA GLU A 103 -11.96 -30.84 28.45
C GLU A 103 -12.96 -31.96 28.82
N TYR A 104 -13.86 -32.32 27.90
CA TYR A 104 -14.81 -33.42 28.14
C TYR A 104 -14.13 -34.79 28.18
N GLN A 105 -13.05 -34.98 27.40
CA GLN A 105 -12.22 -36.19 27.45
C GLN A 105 -11.35 -36.20 28.71
N SER A 106 -10.81 -35.05 29.11
CA SER A 106 -10.10 -34.85 30.37
C SER A 106 -10.97 -35.20 31.58
N MET A 107 -12.24 -34.79 31.58
CA MET A 107 -13.21 -35.18 32.61
C MET A 107 -13.39 -36.70 32.70
N ALA A 108 -13.53 -37.39 31.55
CA ALA A 108 -13.70 -38.84 31.52
C ALA A 108 -12.45 -39.57 32.04
N ARG A 109 -11.26 -39.10 31.67
CA ARG A 109 -9.97 -39.62 32.16
C ARG A 109 -9.80 -39.41 33.67
N ALA A 110 -10.08 -38.19 34.14
CA ALA A 110 -10.05 -37.86 35.56
C ALA A 110 -11.04 -38.73 36.35
N GLU A 111 -12.27 -38.89 35.86
CA GLU A 111 -13.29 -39.70 36.51
C GLU A 111 -12.87 -41.17 36.65
N ALA A 112 -12.36 -41.77 35.57
CA ALA A 112 -11.89 -43.15 35.61
C ALA A 112 -10.79 -43.33 36.65
N TRP A 113 -9.77 -42.48 36.62
CA TRP A 113 -8.65 -42.54 37.57
C TRP A 113 -9.09 -42.28 39.02
N LEU A 114 -9.95 -41.28 39.27
CA LEU A 114 -10.43 -40.96 40.61
C LEU A 114 -11.28 -42.07 41.23
N ARG A 115 -12.07 -42.79 40.41
CA ARG A 115 -12.82 -43.97 40.87
C ARG A 115 -11.87 -45.08 41.32
N GLU A 116 -10.77 -45.30 40.61
CA GLU A 116 -9.74 -46.27 41.00
C GLU A 116 -9.04 -45.88 42.30
N GLN A 117 -8.86 -44.58 42.55
CA GLN A 117 -8.33 -44.05 43.82
C GLN A 117 -9.37 -44.08 44.97
N GLY A 118 -10.60 -44.55 44.73
CA GLY A 118 -11.64 -44.63 45.75
C GLY A 118 -12.20 -43.27 46.20
N VAL A 119 -12.09 -42.23 45.35
CA VAL A 119 -12.59 -40.89 45.67
C VAL A 119 -14.12 -40.86 45.63
N ALA A 120 -14.74 -40.16 46.59
CA ALA A 120 -16.19 -40.09 46.71
C ALA A 120 -16.85 -39.45 45.47
N PRO A 121 -18.01 -39.94 44.99
CA PRO A 121 -18.66 -39.45 43.77
C PRO A 121 -18.89 -37.94 43.72
N ALA A 122 -19.26 -37.32 44.84
CA ALA A 122 -19.46 -35.86 44.90
C ALA A 122 -18.18 -35.06 44.64
N ARG A 123 -17.02 -35.56 45.08
CA ARG A 123 -15.71 -34.92 44.82
C ARG A 123 -15.29 -35.09 43.36
N ILE A 124 -15.59 -36.25 42.76
CA ILE A 124 -15.35 -36.50 41.34
C ILE A 124 -16.16 -35.51 40.49
N GLU A 125 -17.45 -35.34 40.78
CA GLU A 125 -18.29 -34.38 40.05
C GLU A 125 -17.81 -32.93 40.20
N LEU A 126 -17.31 -32.55 41.38
CA LEU A 126 -16.65 -31.26 41.56
C LEU A 126 -15.42 -31.12 40.67
N ILE A 127 -14.47 -32.06 40.71
CA ILE A 127 -13.26 -32.02 39.88
C ILE A 127 -13.60 -31.94 38.38
N LYS A 128 -14.61 -32.71 37.95
CA LYS A 128 -15.13 -32.65 36.58
C LYS A 128 -15.72 -31.28 36.24
N SER A 129 -16.42 -30.62 37.16
CA SER A 129 -16.95 -29.27 36.92
C SER A 129 -15.83 -28.24 36.79
N LEU A 130 -14.76 -28.37 37.58
CA LEU A 130 -13.57 -27.53 37.45
C LEU A 130 -12.95 -27.67 36.06
N ILE A 131 -12.67 -28.91 35.63
CA ILE A 131 -12.11 -29.19 34.30
C ILE A 131 -13.03 -28.67 33.20
N ARG A 132 -14.34 -28.91 33.30
CA ARG A 132 -15.32 -28.44 32.31
C ARG A 132 -15.27 -26.91 32.15
N ALA A 133 -15.09 -26.18 33.24
CA ALA A 133 -15.09 -24.72 33.22
C ALA A 133 -13.92 -24.11 32.41
N THR A 134 -12.86 -24.85 32.11
CA THR A 134 -11.78 -24.36 31.24
C THR A 134 -12.16 -24.33 29.77
N HIS A 135 -13.25 -24.99 29.38
CA HIS A 135 -13.78 -24.91 28.02
C HIS A 135 -14.29 -23.50 27.72
N ARG A 136 -13.85 -22.91 26.60
CA ARG A 136 -14.13 -21.50 26.23
C ARG A 136 -15.61 -21.10 26.17
N ASP A 137 -16.50 -22.07 25.94
CA ASP A 137 -17.95 -21.87 25.81
C ASP A 137 -18.72 -22.23 27.10
N GLU A 138 -18.03 -22.71 28.14
CA GLU A 138 -18.62 -23.10 29.42
C GLU A 138 -18.50 -21.96 30.46
N PRO A 139 -19.53 -21.74 31.30
CA PRO A 139 -19.43 -20.76 32.37
C PRO A 139 -18.60 -21.28 33.55
N ALA A 140 -17.91 -20.36 34.22
CA ALA A 140 -17.30 -20.61 35.52
C ALA A 140 -18.14 -19.91 36.61
N ASP A 141 -19.01 -20.66 37.28
CA ASP A 141 -20.01 -20.11 38.20
C ASP A 141 -19.47 -20.02 39.64
N THR A 142 -18.77 -21.06 40.08
CA THR A 142 -18.17 -21.14 41.41
C THR A 142 -16.83 -20.43 41.47
N GLU A 143 -16.38 -20.11 42.69
CA GLU A 143 -15.07 -19.48 42.87
C GLU A 143 -13.91 -20.41 42.50
N LEU A 144 -14.02 -21.72 42.78
CA LEU A 144 -13.01 -22.71 42.39
C LEU A 144 -12.90 -22.86 40.86
N GLU A 145 -14.03 -22.90 40.15
CA GLU A 145 -14.05 -22.94 38.68
C GLU A 145 -13.34 -21.72 38.10
N LYS A 146 -13.67 -20.52 38.62
CA LYS A 146 -13.01 -19.28 38.20
C LYS A 146 -11.51 -19.30 38.48
N MET A 147 -11.08 -19.89 39.59
CA MET A 147 -9.66 -20.02 39.91
C MET A 147 -8.93 -20.94 38.93
N LEU A 148 -9.53 -22.05 38.50
CA LEU A 148 -8.90 -22.92 37.50
C LEU A 148 -8.83 -22.25 36.13
N VAL A 149 -9.91 -21.58 35.70
CA VAL A 149 -9.91 -20.78 34.47
C VAL A 149 -8.85 -19.68 34.52
N ASP A 150 -8.74 -18.96 35.64
CA ASP A 150 -7.72 -17.93 35.82
C ASP A 150 -6.29 -18.52 35.83
N ALA A 151 -6.11 -19.73 36.36
CA ALA A 151 -4.84 -20.44 36.34
C ALA A 151 -4.44 -20.88 34.92
N ASP A 152 -5.38 -21.38 34.13
CA ASP A 152 -5.13 -21.75 32.73
C ASP A 152 -4.83 -20.51 31.87
N MET A 153 -5.57 -19.43 32.10
CA MET A 153 -5.38 -18.12 31.45
C MET A 153 -4.21 -17.30 31.99
N SER A 154 -3.44 -17.82 32.96
CA SER A 154 -2.35 -17.10 33.63
C SER A 154 -1.17 -16.77 32.69
N ASN A 155 -1.04 -17.48 31.56
CA ASN A 155 -0.05 -17.18 30.52
C ASN A 155 -0.11 -15.71 30.06
N LEU A 156 -1.30 -15.11 30.02
CA LEU A 156 -1.46 -13.71 29.61
C LEU A 156 -0.74 -12.72 30.54
N ALA A 157 -0.48 -13.11 31.78
CA ALA A 157 0.27 -12.34 32.78
C ALA A 157 1.71 -12.83 32.97
N ALA A 158 2.17 -13.82 32.20
CA ALA A 158 3.52 -14.34 32.31
C ALA A 158 4.56 -13.38 31.73
N ASP A 159 5.77 -13.34 32.30
CA ASP A 159 6.87 -12.53 31.78
C ASP A 159 7.30 -12.97 30.36
N ASP A 160 7.14 -14.25 30.05
CA ASP A 160 7.44 -14.88 28.76
C ASP A 160 6.20 -15.03 27.85
N PHE A 161 5.11 -14.30 28.14
CA PHE A 161 3.84 -14.36 27.40
C PHE A 161 4.02 -14.41 25.87
N ARG A 162 4.93 -13.59 25.33
CA ARG A 162 5.15 -13.53 23.87
C ARG A 162 5.75 -14.81 23.30
N ALA A 163 6.69 -15.42 24.01
CA ALA A 163 7.28 -16.68 23.57
C ALA A 163 6.23 -17.79 23.58
N ARG A 164 5.41 -17.83 24.64
CA ARG A 164 4.28 -18.75 24.78
C ARG A 164 3.20 -18.52 23.71
N ALA A 165 2.92 -17.27 23.37
CA ALA A 165 2.03 -16.94 22.26
C ALA A 165 2.55 -17.51 20.92
N GLU A 166 3.84 -17.41 20.63
CA GLU A 166 4.39 -18.03 19.40
C GLU A 166 4.29 -19.56 19.42
N LEU A 167 4.32 -20.21 20.60
CA LEU A 167 4.02 -21.65 20.71
C LEU A 167 2.57 -21.96 20.35
N ILE A 168 1.60 -21.15 20.78
CA ILE A 168 0.18 -21.30 20.38
C ILE A 168 0.04 -21.12 18.88
N ARG A 169 0.67 -20.08 18.31
CA ARG A 169 0.64 -19.83 16.87
C ARG A 169 1.19 -21.01 16.07
N THR A 170 2.32 -21.55 16.51
CA THR A 170 2.96 -22.71 15.88
C THR A 170 2.06 -23.93 15.96
N GLU A 171 1.43 -24.16 17.10
CA GLU A 171 0.50 -25.26 17.28
C GLU A 171 -0.72 -25.13 16.35
N TRP A 172 -1.31 -23.94 16.26
CA TRP A 172 -2.44 -23.68 15.37
C TRP A 172 -2.08 -23.88 13.90
N GLU A 173 -0.86 -23.53 13.50
CA GLU A 173 -0.35 -23.81 12.16
C GLU A 173 -0.23 -25.32 11.92
N LEU A 174 0.43 -26.05 12.83
CA LEU A 174 0.70 -27.48 12.66
C LEU A 174 -0.54 -28.37 12.82
N ARG A 175 -1.44 -28.01 13.74
CA ARG A 175 -2.56 -28.87 14.14
C ARG A 175 -3.88 -28.49 13.50
N LEU A 176 -4.10 -27.20 13.24
CA LEU A 176 -5.35 -26.64 12.73
C LEU A 176 -5.23 -26.03 11.33
N ASP A 177 -4.04 -26.04 10.73
CA ASP A 177 -3.76 -25.41 9.43
C ASP A 177 -4.13 -23.91 9.39
N LYS A 178 -3.95 -23.23 10.53
CA LYS A 178 -4.23 -21.79 10.68
C LYS A 178 -2.93 -21.00 10.70
N SER A 179 -2.62 -20.33 9.60
CA SER A 179 -1.46 -19.44 9.48
C SER A 179 -1.86 -17.97 9.61
N TYR A 180 -1.05 -17.18 10.31
CA TYR A 180 -1.23 -15.74 10.45
C TYR A 180 0.05 -15.01 10.06
N SER A 181 -0.07 -13.84 9.43
CA SER A 181 1.05 -12.90 9.36
C SER A 181 1.37 -12.34 10.75
N ASN A 182 2.55 -11.73 10.90
CA ASN A 182 2.93 -11.13 12.19
C ASN A 182 1.99 -10.01 12.64
N THR A 183 1.34 -9.31 11.70
CA THR A 183 0.37 -8.26 12.03
C THR A 183 -0.97 -8.85 12.46
N GLU A 184 -1.50 -9.81 11.69
CA GLU A 184 -2.76 -10.49 12.03
C GLU A 184 -2.63 -11.22 13.37
N TRP A 185 -1.51 -11.91 13.61
CA TRP A 185 -1.24 -12.56 14.89
C TRP A 185 -1.22 -11.56 16.04
N ALA A 186 -0.52 -10.44 15.87
CA ALA A 186 -0.45 -9.43 16.92
C ALA A 186 -1.81 -8.78 17.21
N GLU A 187 -2.64 -8.58 16.18
CA GLU A 187 -4.02 -8.08 16.29
C GLU A 187 -4.93 -9.07 17.00
N LEU A 188 -4.85 -10.36 16.64
CA LEU A 188 -5.58 -11.43 17.28
C LEU A 188 -5.24 -11.53 18.78
N GLN A 189 -3.95 -11.55 19.12
CA GLN A 189 -3.49 -11.57 20.52
C GLN A 189 -4.01 -10.35 21.28
N LEU A 190 -3.93 -9.15 20.70
CA LEU A 190 -4.46 -7.96 21.37
C LEU A 190 -5.98 -8.05 21.57
N ALA A 191 -6.73 -8.50 20.56
CA ALA A 191 -8.17 -8.67 20.64
C ALA A 191 -8.54 -9.61 21.79
N PHE A 192 -7.90 -10.78 21.84
CA PHE A 192 -8.07 -11.77 22.89
C PHE A 192 -7.78 -11.23 24.29
N MET A 193 -6.64 -10.53 24.46
CA MET A 193 -6.29 -9.88 25.73
C MET A 193 -7.30 -8.80 26.12
N THR A 194 -7.82 -8.02 25.16
CA THR A 194 -8.80 -6.97 25.50
C THR A 194 -10.19 -7.51 25.83
N SER A 195 -10.56 -8.70 25.35
CA SER A 195 -11.81 -9.37 25.71
C SER A 195 -11.70 -10.14 27.04
N HIS A 196 -10.52 -10.65 27.38
CA HIS A 196 -10.31 -11.47 28.56
C HIS A 196 -10.37 -10.66 29.87
N LYS A 197 -10.85 -11.29 30.93
CA LYS A 197 -10.83 -10.79 32.31
C LYS A 197 -10.59 -11.96 33.25
N TYR A 198 -9.72 -11.77 34.24
CA TYR A 198 -9.65 -12.71 35.35
C TYR A 198 -10.92 -12.61 36.21
N HIS A 199 -11.45 -13.76 36.64
CA HIS A 199 -12.78 -13.89 37.22
C HIS A 199 -12.77 -14.05 38.74
N SER A 200 -11.86 -14.87 39.27
CA SER A 200 -11.72 -15.12 40.71
C SER A 200 -11.18 -13.88 41.43
N ALA A 201 -11.49 -13.75 42.72
CA ALA A 201 -10.96 -12.67 43.55
C ALA A 201 -9.42 -12.73 43.60
N ALA A 202 -8.86 -13.94 43.77
CA ALA A 202 -7.41 -14.15 43.82
C ALA A 202 -6.73 -13.87 42.48
N GLY A 203 -7.29 -14.34 41.37
CA GLY A 203 -6.74 -14.14 40.02
C GLY A 203 -6.72 -12.68 39.61
N LYS A 204 -7.81 -11.95 39.89
CA LYS A 204 -7.87 -10.49 39.66
C LYS A 204 -6.75 -9.74 40.34
N GLU A 205 -6.46 -10.03 41.60
CA GLU A 205 -5.40 -9.31 42.30
C GLU A 205 -4.01 -9.75 41.82
N ARG A 206 -3.81 -11.07 41.69
CA ARG A 206 -2.52 -11.65 41.33
C ARG A 206 -2.02 -11.24 39.94
N PHE A 207 -2.89 -11.27 38.94
CA PHE A 207 -2.48 -11.13 37.53
C PHE A 207 -2.66 -9.72 36.97
N LYS A 208 -3.39 -8.83 37.66
CA LYS A 208 -3.76 -7.50 37.15
C LYS A 208 -2.59 -6.65 36.69
N LYS A 209 -1.49 -6.61 37.44
CA LYS A 209 -0.34 -5.75 37.11
C LYS A 209 0.36 -6.24 35.84
N ASP A 210 0.71 -7.52 35.79
CA ASP A 210 1.52 -8.07 34.70
C ASP A 210 0.68 -8.26 33.43
N PHE A 211 -0.59 -8.62 33.56
CA PHE A 211 -1.53 -8.64 32.43
C PHE A 211 -1.69 -7.26 31.77
N LYS A 212 -1.82 -6.20 32.59
CA LYS A 212 -1.90 -4.83 32.08
C LYS A 212 -0.62 -4.44 31.34
N LYS A 213 0.55 -4.73 31.93
CA LYS A 213 1.86 -4.50 31.31
C LYS A 213 1.95 -5.21 29.95
N ASN A 214 1.65 -6.50 29.90
CA ASN A 214 1.71 -7.29 28.67
C ASN A 214 0.73 -6.76 27.60
N THR A 215 -0.47 -6.33 28.00
CA THR A 215 -1.46 -5.73 27.09
C THR A 215 -0.97 -4.40 26.49
N GLU A 216 -0.35 -3.54 27.30
CA GLU A 216 0.22 -2.26 26.86
C GLU A 216 1.39 -2.49 25.90
N GLU A 217 2.27 -3.44 26.22
CA GLU A 217 3.37 -3.84 25.36
C GLU A 217 2.88 -4.37 24.00
N GLN A 218 1.84 -5.21 24.00
CA GLN A 218 1.23 -5.72 22.77
C GLN A 218 0.64 -4.61 21.90
N ARG A 219 -0.03 -3.62 22.51
CA ARG A 219 -0.51 -2.41 21.81
C ARG A 219 0.63 -1.63 21.17
N ASP A 220 1.75 -1.48 21.88
CA ASP A 220 2.90 -0.74 21.39
C ASP A 220 3.61 -1.43 20.23
N ILE A 221 3.65 -2.77 20.22
CA ILE A 221 4.14 -3.55 19.07
C ILE A 221 3.30 -3.24 17.83
N LEU A 222 1.97 -3.32 17.95
CA LEU A 222 1.06 -3.02 16.84
C LEU A 222 1.20 -1.59 16.35
N LYS A 223 1.24 -0.60 17.25
CA LYS A 223 1.47 0.81 16.89
C LYS A 223 2.79 0.98 16.14
N LYS A 224 3.87 0.32 16.59
CA LYS A 224 5.18 0.37 15.91
C LYS A 224 5.11 -0.30 14.54
N ALA A 225 4.43 -1.44 14.39
CA ALA A 225 4.23 -2.13 13.12
C ALA A 225 3.44 -1.25 12.13
N GLN A 226 2.31 -0.67 12.56
CA GLN A 226 1.50 0.24 11.77
C GLN A 226 2.27 1.51 11.36
N LYS A 227 3.07 2.09 12.27
CA LYS A 227 3.93 3.24 11.94
C LYS A 227 5.01 2.89 10.92
N LYS A 228 5.60 1.69 11.01
CA LYS A 228 6.56 1.18 10.01
C LYS A 228 5.90 0.94 8.66
N ALA A 229 4.71 0.34 8.63
CA ALA A 229 3.92 0.13 7.42
C ALA A 229 3.59 1.45 6.75
N LYS A 230 3.04 2.43 7.49
CA LYS A 230 2.75 3.78 7.00
C LYS A 230 4.00 4.52 6.50
N LYS A 231 5.16 4.32 7.14
CA LYS A 231 6.45 4.89 6.68
C LYS A 231 6.92 4.22 5.38
N LYS A 232 6.74 2.90 5.23
CA LYS A 232 7.09 2.15 4.01
C LYS A 232 6.17 2.55 2.85
N GLU A 233 4.89 2.70 3.10
CA GLU A 233 3.89 3.20 2.14
C GLU A 233 4.20 4.64 1.71
N LYS A 234 4.50 5.53 2.66
CA LYS A 234 4.97 6.90 2.35
C LYS A 234 6.24 6.90 1.50
N LYS A 235 7.23 6.05 1.80
CA LYS A 235 8.46 5.94 1.00
C LYS A 235 8.21 5.38 -0.41
N ALA A 236 7.29 4.42 -0.55
CA ALA A 236 6.92 3.85 -1.84
C ALA A 236 6.13 4.84 -2.71
N THR A 237 5.36 5.73 -2.10
CA THR A 237 4.64 6.82 -2.79
C THR A 237 5.53 8.05 -3.04
N GLU A 238 6.55 8.31 -2.21
CA GLU A 238 7.57 9.35 -2.41
C GLU A 238 8.50 9.06 -3.61
N THR A 239 8.59 7.81 -4.10
CA THR A 239 9.51 7.46 -5.21
C THR A 239 9.07 8.02 -6.56
N TYR A 240 7.81 8.49 -6.69
CA TYR A 240 7.30 9.17 -7.89
C TYR A 240 7.00 10.67 -7.68
N ALA A 241 7.15 11.18 -6.46
CA ALA A 241 6.93 12.58 -6.12
C ALA A 241 7.91 12.96 -4.99
N GLU A 242 9.16 13.35 -5.27
CA GLU A 242 9.50 14.71 -5.74
C GLU A 242 11.01 14.84 -6.01
N PRO A 243 11.43 15.77 -6.90
CA PRO A 243 11.39 17.20 -6.59
C PRO A 243 10.28 17.85 -7.39
N LYS A 244 9.34 18.55 -6.74
CA LYS A 244 8.36 19.47 -7.39
C LYS A 244 9.00 20.26 -8.53
N ARG A 245 10.26 20.70 -8.33
CA ARG A 245 11.06 21.44 -9.31
C ARG A 245 11.40 20.63 -10.56
N GLY A 246 11.65 19.33 -10.46
CA GLY A 246 11.96 18.46 -11.59
C GLY A 246 10.75 18.29 -12.51
N ILE A 247 9.58 18.01 -11.92
CA ILE A 247 8.32 17.87 -12.67
C ILE A 247 7.89 19.21 -13.28
N GLU A 248 7.95 20.30 -12.50
CA GLU A 248 7.66 21.64 -13.01
C GLU A 248 8.63 22.05 -14.12
N THR A 249 9.91 21.76 -13.97
CA THR A 249 10.93 22.01 -15.00
C THR A 249 10.67 21.16 -16.23
N MET A 250 10.28 19.89 -16.09
CA MET A 250 9.89 19.04 -17.22
C MET A 250 8.72 19.65 -17.97
N PHE A 251 7.61 19.98 -17.31
CA PHE A 251 6.46 20.59 -17.98
C PHE A 251 6.82 21.93 -18.62
N ARG A 252 7.53 22.82 -17.92
CA ARG A 252 8.01 24.09 -18.47
C ARG A 252 8.87 23.89 -19.71
N THR A 253 9.79 22.93 -19.68
CA THR A 253 10.64 22.57 -20.83
C THR A 253 9.81 22.01 -21.98
N MET A 254 8.84 21.14 -21.71
CA MET A 254 7.94 20.58 -22.71
C MET A 254 7.10 21.67 -23.39
N TYR A 255 6.45 22.54 -22.61
CA TYR A 255 5.70 23.68 -23.14
C TYR A 255 6.59 24.61 -23.97
N SER A 256 7.80 24.94 -23.48
CA SER A 256 8.76 25.76 -24.23
C SER A 256 9.16 25.09 -25.54
N ASN A 257 9.40 23.78 -25.54
CA ASN A 257 9.75 23.02 -26.74
C ASN A 257 8.60 22.98 -27.75
N HIS A 258 7.36 22.75 -27.31
CA HIS A 258 6.18 22.78 -28.18
C HIS A 258 5.95 24.16 -28.80
N MET A 259 6.09 25.24 -28.02
CA MET A 259 6.00 26.61 -28.55
C MET A 259 7.10 26.86 -29.59
N LYS A 260 8.36 26.52 -29.29
CA LYS A 260 9.48 26.65 -30.24
C LYS A 260 9.26 25.85 -31.53
N LEU A 261 8.79 24.62 -31.42
CA LEU A 261 8.51 23.77 -32.57
C LEU A 261 7.33 24.32 -33.41
N SER A 262 6.32 24.92 -32.78
CA SER A 262 5.24 25.63 -33.48
C SER A 262 5.78 26.86 -34.19
N ASP A 263 6.55 27.72 -33.53
CA ASP A 263 7.15 28.91 -34.13
C ASP A 263 8.05 28.56 -35.32
N MET A 264 8.82 27.47 -35.22
CA MET A 264 9.63 26.98 -36.34
C MET A 264 8.77 26.49 -37.51
N ALA A 265 7.64 25.84 -37.25
CA ALA A 265 6.70 25.44 -38.30
C ALA A 265 6.11 26.67 -38.98
N ASP A 266 5.70 27.69 -38.22
CA ASP A 266 5.12 28.93 -38.74
C ASP A 266 6.15 29.73 -39.55
N LYS A 267 7.42 29.78 -39.09
CA LYS A 267 8.53 30.35 -39.87
C LYS A 267 8.76 29.61 -41.19
N LYS A 268 8.75 28.27 -41.18
CA LYS A 268 8.91 27.46 -42.39
C LYS A 268 7.74 27.64 -43.37
N ALA A 269 6.51 27.70 -42.85
CA ALA A 269 5.34 28.02 -43.65
C ALA A 269 5.47 29.44 -44.26
N GLY A 270 5.90 30.44 -43.48
CA GLY A 270 6.16 31.79 -43.94
C GLY A 270 7.21 31.85 -45.07
N MET A 271 8.33 31.13 -44.94
CA MET A 271 9.32 31.01 -46.01
C MET A 271 8.72 30.40 -47.29
N MET A 272 7.92 29.33 -47.16
CA MET A 272 7.25 28.71 -48.30
C MET A 272 6.22 29.62 -48.96
N ILE A 273 5.52 30.45 -48.19
CA ILE A 273 4.58 31.45 -48.71
C ILE A 273 5.34 32.51 -49.50
N GLN A 274 6.43 33.05 -48.95
CA GLN A 274 7.24 34.08 -49.61
C GLN A 274 7.87 33.57 -50.91
N LEU A 275 8.46 32.37 -50.91
CA LEU A 275 9.06 31.77 -52.11
C LEU A 275 8.04 31.58 -53.23
N ASN A 276 6.88 31.00 -52.91
CA ASN A 276 5.81 30.81 -53.88
C ASN A 276 5.23 32.15 -54.37
N ALA A 277 5.12 33.17 -53.50
CA ALA A 277 4.65 34.49 -53.90
C ALA A 277 5.61 35.18 -54.90
N VAL A 278 6.93 35.07 -54.68
CA VAL A 278 7.94 35.57 -55.62
C VAL A 278 7.83 34.85 -56.97
N ILE A 279 7.74 33.53 -56.96
CA ILE A 279 7.61 32.71 -58.18
C ILE A 279 6.33 33.09 -58.95
N LEU A 280 5.19 33.16 -58.27
CA LEU A 280 3.92 33.57 -58.88
C LEU A 280 4.00 34.99 -59.44
N SER A 281 4.61 35.93 -58.73
CA SER A 281 4.81 37.30 -59.21
C SER A 281 5.64 37.36 -60.51
N VAL A 282 6.73 36.59 -60.58
CA VAL A 282 7.57 36.50 -61.79
C VAL A 282 6.79 35.86 -62.95
N ILE A 283 6.05 34.79 -62.70
CA ILE A 283 5.22 34.12 -63.71
C ILE A 283 4.13 35.06 -64.22
N ILE A 284 3.40 35.74 -63.33
CA ILE A 284 2.34 36.69 -63.68
C ILE A 284 2.91 37.88 -64.46
N THR A 285 4.06 38.41 -64.05
CA THR A 285 4.74 39.51 -64.75
C THR A 285 5.15 39.08 -66.16
N TYR A 286 5.75 37.90 -66.32
CA TYR A 286 6.13 37.37 -67.62
C TYR A 286 4.91 37.08 -68.51
N LEU A 287 3.87 36.46 -67.96
CA LEU A 287 2.61 36.21 -68.66
C LEU A 287 1.95 37.53 -69.07
N GLY A 288 1.80 38.48 -68.16
CA GLY A 288 1.19 39.79 -68.42
C GLY A 288 1.97 40.62 -69.45
N ALA A 289 3.30 40.59 -69.41
CA ALA A 289 4.16 41.25 -70.38
C ALA A 289 4.05 40.65 -71.80
N LYS A 290 3.72 39.36 -71.92
CA LYS A 290 3.56 38.67 -73.22
C LYS A 290 2.11 38.44 -73.67
N SER A 291 1.12 38.50 -72.78
CA SER A 291 -0.29 38.18 -73.07
C SER A 291 -1.17 39.40 -73.36
N SER A 292 -0.65 40.63 -73.35
CA SER A 292 -1.36 41.82 -73.86
C SER A 292 -2.81 41.95 -73.35
N ILE A 293 -2.98 42.21 -72.06
CA ILE A 293 -4.24 42.81 -71.55
C ILE A 293 -4.07 44.32 -71.31
N LEU A 294 -2.83 44.83 -71.20
CA LEU A 294 -2.54 46.21 -70.80
C LEU A 294 -1.86 47.09 -71.89
N ALA A 295 -1.72 46.60 -73.13
CA ALA A 295 -1.20 47.39 -74.25
C ALA A 295 -2.20 47.33 -75.42
N PRO A 296 -2.97 48.40 -75.72
CA PRO A 296 -3.94 48.41 -76.83
C PRO A 296 -3.32 48.40 -78.23
N THR A 297 -1.99 48.32 -78.35
CA THR A 297 -1.28 48.50 -79.62
C THR A 297 -0.06 47.58 -79.70
N GLY A 298 -0.26 46.31 -80.08
CA GLY A 298 0.85 45.45 -80.49
C GLY A 298 0.60 43.96 -80.26
N ASN A 299 0.17 43.27 -81.33
CA ASN A 299 0.30 41.83 -81.59
C ASN A 299 0.43 40.92 -80.36
N ALA A 300 -0.71 40.42 -79.87
CA ALA A 300 -0.83 39.38 -78.85
C ALA A 300 0.09 38.19 -79.16
N SER A 301 1.26 38.16 -78.52
CA SER A 301 2.33 37.20 -78.81
C SER A 301 2.23 35.89 -78.03
N PHE A 302 1.14 35.69 -77.26
CA PHE A 302 0.88 34.44 -76.55
C PHE A 302 0.54 33.28 -77.50
N THR A 303 0.11 33.55 -78.74
CA THR A 303 -0.27 32.53 -79.73
C THR A 303 0.92 31.94 -80.49
N ARG A 304 2.16 32.44 -80.34
CA ARG A 304 3.30 32.02 -81.18
C ARG A 304 4.24 30.96 -80.58
N ASN A 305 4.13 30.59 -79.30
CA ASN A 305 4.94 29.52 -78.69
C ASN A 305 4.16 28.76 -77.58
N PRO A 306 3.19 27.89 -77.94
CA PRO A 306 2.43 27.09 -76.97
C PRO A 306 3.32 26.13 -76.16
N ILE A 307 4.53 25.85 -76.63
CA ILE A 307 5.46 24.90 -76.04
C ILE A 307 5.97 25.37 -74.65
N LEU A 308 6.10 26.69 -74.40
CA LEU A 308 6.52 27.23 -73.09
C LEU A 308 5.38 27.29 -72.06
N ALA A 309 4.13 27.13 -72.50
CA ALA A 309 2.97 27.16 -71.59
C ALA A 309 2.96 25.94 -70.66
N VAL A 310 3.50 24.80 -71.11
CA VAL A 310 3.52 23.54 -70.33
C VAL A 310 4.42 23.65 -69.08
N PRO A 311 5.73 24.00 -69.17
CA PRO A 311 6.55 24.21 -67.98
C PRO A 311 5.98 25.26 -67.01
N MET A 312 5.44 26.36 -67.55
CA MET A 312 4.87 27.44 -66.74
C MET A 312 3.57 27.03 -66.03
N GLY A 313 2.71 26.27 -66.69
CA GLY A 313 1.47 25.75 -66.10
C GLY A 313 1.75 24.74 -64.99
N VAL A 314 2.73 23.85 -65.18
CA VAL A 314 3.19 22.90 -64.15
C VAL A 314 3.70 23.67 -62.93
N LEU A 315 4.54 24.68 -63.13
CA LEU A 315 5.06 25.50 -62.02
C LEU A 315 3.94 26.25 -61.29
N LEU A 316 2.97 26.81 -62.01
CA LEU A 316 1.85 27.56 -61.42
C LEU A 316 0.96 26.67 -60.57
N ILE A 317 0.55 25.50 -61.09
CA ILE A 317 -0.32 24.55 -60.36
C ILE A 317 0.38 24.03 -59.10
N THR A 318 1.65 23.67 -59.23
CA THR A 318 2.42 23.14 -58.10
C THR A 318 2.78 24.22 -57.07
N ALA A 319 3.09 25.44 -57.49
CA ALA A 319 3.27 26.58 -56.60
C ALA A 319 1.96 26.92 -55.85
N LEU A 320 0.81 26.86 -56.53
CA LEU A 320 -0.50 27.09 -55.92
C LEU A 320 -0.81 25.99 -54.87
N GLY A 321 -0.63 24.71 -55.21
CA GLY A 321 -0.84 23.61 -54.26
C GLY A 321 0.09 23.67 -53.06
N SER A 322 1.34 24.08 -53.29
CA SER A 322 2.33 24.28 -52.23
C SER A 322 1.96 25.44 -51.30
N VAL A 323 1.59 26.61 -51.85
CA VAL A 323 1.26 27.79 -51.03
C VAL A 323 -0.03 27.57 -50.24
N THR A 324 -1.04 26.93 -50.83
CA THR A 324 -2.27 26.58 -50.10
C THR A 324 -1.98 25.69 -48.90
N SER A 325 -1.14 24.67 -49.08
CA SER A 325 -0.74 23.77 -47.98
C SER A 325 0.08 24.50 -46.90
N ALA A 326 0.94 25.46 -47.29
CA ALA A 326 1.70 26.28 -46.35
C ALA A 326 0.79 27.23 -45.55
N ILE A 327 -0.17 27.88 -46.21
CA ILE A 327 -1.15 28.75 -45.56
C ILE A 327 -2.00 27.94 -44.56
N LEU A 328 -2.47 26.76 -44.95
CA LEU A 328 -3.24 25.88 -44.05
C LEU A 328 -2.41 25.42 -42.85
N SER A 329 -1.08 25.28 -42.98
CA SER A 329 -0.20 24.98 -41.84
C SER A 329 -0.02 26.16 -40.89
N ALA A 330 -0.01 27.40 -41.41
CA ALA A 330 0.15 28.62 -40.62
C ALA A 330 -1.18 29.10 -40.00
N GLN A 331 -2.32 28.62 -40.50
CA GLN A 331 -3.64 28.98 -40.00
C GLN A 331 -3.83 28.48 -38.56
N PRO A 332 -4.27 29.34 -37.62
CA PRO A 332 -4.57 28.91 -36.26
C PRO A 332 -5.84 28.05 -36.25
N ASP A 333 -5.71 26.77 -35.88
CA ASP A 333 -6.87 25.89 -35.80
C ASP A 333 -7.57 26.04 -34.45
N VAL A 334 -8.53 26.98 -34.38
CA VAL A 334 -9.32 27.27 -33.17
C VAL A 334 -10.55 26.36 -33.02
N THR A 335 -10.73 25.38 -33.91
CA THR A 335 -11.93 24.54 -33.90
C THR A 335 -11.78 23.31 -33.02
N SER A 336 -12.42 23.40 -31.85
CA SER A 336 -12.59 22.31 -30.90
C SER A 336 -12.90 20.95 -31.54
N PHE A 337 -12.14 19.92 -31.20
CA PHE A 337 -12.49 18.49 -31.13
C PHE A 337 -13.26 17.82 -32.29
N LYS A 338 -13.66 18.48 -33.39
CA LYS A 338 -14.39 17.84 -34.48
C LYS A 338 -13.54 16.75 -35.14
N TRP A 339 -12.21 16.91 -35.18
CA TRP A 339 -11.29 15.91 -35.74
C TRP A 339 -10.79 14.86 -34.73
N LEU A 340 -10.68 15.22 -33.44
CA LEU A 340 -10.18 14.32 -32.38
C LEU A 340 -11.11 13.15 -32.02
N LYS A 341 -12.37 13.20 -32.47
CA LYS A 341 -13.35 12.11 -32.26
C LYS A 341 -12.99 10.79 -32.95
N LYS A 342 -11.89 10.69 -33.70
CA LYS A 342 -11.60 9.53 -34.55
C LYS A 342 -10.91 8.35 -33.85
N ASN A 343 -10.54 8.46 -32.56
CA ASN A 343 -9.92 7.37 -31.82
C ASN A 343 -10.86 6.80 -30.72
N PRO A 344 -11.45 5.61 -30.91
CA PRO A 344 -12.50 5.08 -30.04
C PRO A 344 -12.05 4.64 -28.64
N ALA A 345 -10.75 4.62 -28.34
CA ALA A 345 -10.22 4.14 -27.05
C ALA A 345 -10.21 5.19 -25.90
N ILE A 346 -10.51 6.46 -26.17
CA ILE A 346 -10.29 7.58 -25.21
C ILE A 346 -11.62 8.17 -24.66
N ALA A 347 -12.76 7.59 -25.01
CA ALA A 347 -14.08 8.25 -24.87
C ALA A 347 -14.85 7.99 -23.55
N THR A 348 -14.23 7.50 -22.47
CA THR A 348 -14.98 7.10 -21.25
C THR A 348 -14.83 7.98 -20.02
N ASN A 349 -14.05 9.07 -20.03
CA ASN A 349 -14.07 10.00 -18.90
C ASN A 349 -13.77 11.45 -19.32
N ARG A 350 -14.77 12.14 -19.88
CA ARG A 350 -14.65 13.56 -20.24
C ARG A 350 -14.71 14.45 -19.00
N ARG A 351 -13.61 14.54 -18.25
CA ARG A 351 -13.31 15.76 -17.50
C ARG A 351 -12.84 16.81 -18.49
N VAL A 352 -13.39 18.02 -18.38
CA VAL A 352 -13.02 19.15 -19.24
C VAL A 352 -11.57 19.52 -18.94
N ASN A 353 -10.66 19.48 -19.93
CA ASN A 353 -9.29 19.97 -19.73
C ASN A 353 -9.32 21.50 -19.69
N LEU A 354 -9.10 22.05 -18.51
CA LEU A 354 -9.18 23.50 -18.27
C LEU A 354 -7.95 24.25 -18.76
N LEU A 355 -6.83 23.55 -18.96
CA LEU A 355 -5.58 24.16 -19.41
C LEU A 355 -5.50 24.29 -20.94
N PHE A 356 -6.28 23.50 -21.67
CA PHE A 356 -6.28 23.51 -23.14
C PHE A 356 -7.11 24.65 -23.73
N PHE A 357 -6.48 25.43 -24.60
CA PHE A 357 -7.07 26.62 -25.23
C PHE A 357 -8.40 26.38 -25.95
N GLY A 358 -8.52 25.31 -26.73
CA GLY A 358 -9.74 25.01 -27.49
C GLY A 358 -10.93 24.58 -26.63
N GLN A 359 -10.74 24.38 -25.32
CA GLN A 359 -11.76 23.89 -24.41
C GLN A 359 -12.16 24.93 -23.35
N PHE A 360 -11.23 25.67 -22.76
CA PHE A 360 -11.59 26.70 -21.78
C PHE A 360 -12.33 27.90 -22.41
N THR A 361 -12.05 28.21 -23.67
CA THR A 361 -12.72 29.29 -24.43
C THR A 361 -14.24 29.09 -24.59
N LYS A 362 -14.75 27.90 -24.25
CA LYS A 362 -16.18 27.57 -24.26
C LYS A 362 -16.87 27.74 -22.90
N LEU A 363 -16.12 28.03 -21.85
CA LEU A 363 -16.63 28.16 -20.49
C LEU A 363 -16.95 29.62 -20.18
N SER A 364 -17.92 29.86 -19.29
CA SER A 364 -18.07 31.20 -18.69
C SER A 364 -16.93 31.47 -17.72
N LEU A 365 -16.61 32.76 -17.51
CA LEU A 365 -15.55 33.18 -16.57
C LEU A 365 -15.73 32.56 -15.18
N GLN A 366 -16.97 32.49 -14.69
CA GLN A 366 -17.28 31.90 -13.39
C GLN A 366 -16.94 30.40 -13.35
N HIS A 367 -17.40 29.61 -14.32
CA HIS A 367 -17.11 28.17 -14.38
C HIS A 367 -15.61 27.89 -14.56
N PHE A 368 -14.91 28.77 -15.30
CA PHE A 368 -13.46 28.67 -15.43
C PHE A 368 -12.76 28.93 -14.09
N GLN A 369 -13.14 29.98 -13.36
CA GLN A 369 -12.56 30.30 -12.04
C GLN A 369 -12.81 29.18 -11.02
N GLU A 370 -14.03 28.63 -10.96
CA GLU A 370 -14.38 27.52 -10.07
C GLU A 370 -13.58 26.25 -10.42
N GLY A 371 -13.53 25.90 -11.71
CA GLY A 371 -12.73 24.76 -12.18
C GLY A 371 -11.24 24.91 -11.87
N MET A 372 -10.67 26.10 -12.07
CA MET A 372 -9.26 26.38 -11.77
C MET A 372 -8.96 26.29 -10.28
N ARG A 373 -9.86 26.76 -9.40
CA ARG A 373 -9.71 26.63 -7.94
C ARG A 373 -9.70 25.17 -7.50
N GLU A 374 -10.60 24.35 -8.05
CA GLU A 374 -10.62 22.91 -7.71
C GLU A 374 -9.40 22.18 -8.28
N LEU A 375 -8.97 22.53 -9.50
CA LEU A 375 -7.76 21.99 -10.11
C LEU A 375 -6.51 22.29 -9.27
N MET A 376 -6.38 23.50 -8.75
CA MET A 376 -5.26 23.89 -7.86
C MET A 376 -5.30 23.19 -6.50
N ARG A 377 -6.47 22.72 -6.06
CA ARG A 377 -6.65 22.01 -4.78
C ARG A 377 -6.22 20.54 -4.86
N GLN A 378 -6.34 19.91 -6.02
CA GLN A 378 -6.07 18.48 -6.23
C GLN A 378 -4.87 18.26 -7.17
N LYS A 379 -3.73 17.80 -6.63
CA LYS A 379 -2.48 17.59 -7.38
C LYS A 379 -2.64 16.62 -8.56
N ASP A 380 -3.29 15.48 -8.35
CA ASP A 380 -3.43 14.45 -9.39
C ASP A 380 -4.27 14.96 -10.57
N THR A 381 -5.32 15.72 -10.27
CA THR A 381 -6.18 16.36 -11.28
C THR A 381 -5.39 17.42 -12.05
N LEU A 382 -4.58 18.25 -11.38
CA LEU A 382 -3.69 19.23 -12.03
C LEU A 382 -2.73 18.57 -13.00
N TYR A 383 -1.97 17.57 -12.56
CA TYR A 383 -1.02 16.87 -13.41
C TYR A 383 -1.71 16.15 -14.57
N THR A 384 -2.87 15.53 -14.34
CA THR A 384 -3.64 14.90 -15.42
C THR A 384 -4.04 15.91 -16.49
N ASN A 385 -4.47 17.12 -16.11
CA ASN A 385 -4.81 18.19 -17.06
C ASN A 385 -3.56 18.67 -17.84
N MET A 386 -2.42 18.83 -17.16
CA MET A 386 -1.16 19.24 -17.82
C MET A 386 -0.64 18.18 -18.79
N VAL A 387 -0.65 16.90 -18.42
CA VAL A 387 -0.26 15.79 -19.33
C VAL A 387 -1.18 15.76 -20.55
N THR A 388 -2.49 15.89 -20.32
CA THR A 388 -3.49 15.90 -21.39
C THR A 388 -3.29 17.08 -22.34
N ASP A 389 -2.95 18.25 -21.80
CA ASP A 389 -2.69 19.46 -22.59
C ASP A 389 -1.42 19.29 -23.45
N VAL A 390 -0.30 18.83 -22.86
CA VAL A 390 0.95 18.56 -23.60
C VAL A 390 0.72 17.53 -24.73
N TYR A 391 -0.08 16.49 -24.49
CA TYR A 391 -0.42 15.51 -25.53
C TYR A 391 -1.14 16.17 -26.73
N TYR A 392 -2.16 16.99 -26.47
CA TYR A 392 -2.91 17.66 -27.54
C TYR A 392 -2.11 18.75 -28.25
N LEU A 393 -1.22 19.46 -27.54
CA LEU A 393 -0.21 20.33 -28.16
C LEU A 393 0.63 19.53 -29.17
N GLY A 394 1.10 18.34 -28.80
CA GLY A 394 1.83 17.44 -29.70
C GLY A 394 1.04 17.07 -30.97
N GLU A 395 -0.25 16.75 -30.84
CA GLU A 395 -1.11 16.40 -31.98
C GLU A 395 -1.32 17.57 -32.95
N VAL A 396 -1.50 18.79 -32.42
CA VAL A 396 -1.60 20.02 -33.24
C VAL A 396 -0.30 20.24 -34.03
N LEU A 397 0.85 20.05 -33.38
CA LEU A 397 2.14 20.17 -34.04
C LEU A 397 2.33 19.12 -35.15
N ASP A 398 2.02 17.85 -34.90
CA ASP A 398 2.14 16.79 -35.91
C ASP A 398 1.36 17.14 -37.20
N ARG A 399 0.15 17.68 -37.05
CA ARG A 399 -0.65 18.14 -38.18
C ARG A 399 0.01 19.29 -38.95
N LYS A 400 0.52 20.32 -38.26
CA LYS A 400 1.25 21.42 -38.91
C LYS A 400 2.43 20.88 -39.71
N TYR A 401 3.24 20.01 -39.12
CA TYR A 401 4.40 19.43 -39.80
C TYR A 401 4.03 18.51 -40.98
N LYS A 402 2.90 17.81 -40.92
CA LYS A 402 2.37 17.03 -42.07
C LYS A 402 1.97 17.94 -43.24
N LEU A 403 1.21 19.01 -42.98
CA LEU A 403 0.82 19.99 -44.02
C LEU A 403 2.05 20.68 -44.62
N LEU A 404 3.01 21.03 -43.78
CA LEU A 404 4.27 21.61 -44.22
C LEU A 404 5.06 20.64 -45.09
N ARG A 405 5.16 19.36 -44.71
CA ARG A 405 5.82 18.33 -45.53
C ARG A 405 5.15 18.18 -46.90
N VAL A 406 3.82 18.20 -46.94
CA VAL A 406 3.06 18.18 -48.21
C VAL A 406 3.39 19.42 -49.05
N SER A 407 3.41 20.61 -48.45
CA SER A 407 3.77 21.86 -49.13
C SER A 407 5.17 21.81 -49.78
N TYR A 408 6.19 21.38 -49.01
CA TYR A 408 7.55 21.22 -49.52
C TYR A 408 7.65 20.15 -50.60
N SER A 409 6.94 19.03 -50.44
CA SER A 409 6.97 17.93 -51.41
C SER A 409 6.37 18.35 -52.75
N ILE A 410 5.20 19.01 -52.72
CA ILE A 410 4.56 19.55 -53.93
C ILE A 410 5.47 20.57 -54.62
N PHE A 411 6.08 21.48 -53.84
CA PHE A 411 6.99 22.48 -54.38
C PHE A 411 8.22 21.86 -55.05
N MET A 412 8.88 20.94 -54.37
CA MET A 412 10.10 20.29 -54.86
C MET A 412 9.82 19.47 -56.12
N VAL A 413 8.76 18.66 -56.12
CA VAL A 413 8.36 17.88 -57.31
C VAL A 413 7.98 18.82 -58.46
N GLY A 414 7.25 19.90 -58.17
CA GLY A 414 6.87 20.90 -59.15
C GLY A 414 8.05 21.60 -59.80
N LEU A 415 9.05 21.98 -59.00
CA LEU A 415 10.28 22.61 -59.50
C LEU A 415 11.08 21.66 -60.39
N ILE A 416 11.23 20.40 -59.99
CA ILE A 416 11.93 19.37 -60.79
C ILE A 416 11.20 19.13 -62.12
N LEU A 417 9.89 18.91 -62.09
CA LEU A 417 9.10 18.69 -63.30
C LEU A 417 9.12 19.92 -64.23
N THR A 418 9.10 21.12 -63.65
CA THR A 418 9.23 22.37 -64.42
C THR A 418 10.59 22.46 -65.10
N ALA A 419 11.68 22.19 -64.36
CA ALA A 419 13.03 22.23 -64.91
C ALA A 419 13.23 21.21 -66.04
N LEU A 420 12.75 19.97 -65.85
CA LEU A 420 12.77 18.93 -66.88
C LEU A 420 11.95 19.35 -68.11
N SER A 421 10.75 19.91 -67.90
CA SER A 421 9.90 20.40 -68.98
C SER A 421 10.60 21.52 -69.76
N PHE A 422 11.22 22.50 -69.08
CA PHE A 422 12.04 23.51 -69.76
C PHE A 422 13.21 22.91 -70.53
N GLY A 423 13.90 21.92 -69.97
CA GLY A 423 15.01 21.21 -70.64
C GLY A 423 14.56 20.53 -71.94
N ILE A 424 13.41 19.83 -71.91
CA ILE A 424 12.82 19.20 -73.10
C ILE A 424 12.45 20.26 -74.15
N VAL A 425 11.83 21.35 -73.72
CA VAL A 425 11.47 22.46 -74.62
C VAL A 425 12.70 23.08 -75.28
N LEU A 426 13.78 23.27 -74.53
CA LEU A 426 15.03 23.80 -75.09
C LEU A 426 15.68 22.81 -76.05
N ALA A 427 15.72 21.51 -75.71
CA ALA A 427 16.27 20.47 -76.57
C ALA A 427 15.46 20.22 -77.85
N TYR A 428 14.15 20.49 -77.83
CA TYR A 428 13.28 20.43 -79.02
C TYR A 428 13.37 21.68 -79.91
N LYS A 429 13.89 22.79 -79.37
CA LYS A 429 13.99 24.10 -80.06
C LYS A 429 15.40 24.41 -80.55
N MET A 430 16.42 23.74 -80.00
CA MET A 430 17.74 23.55 -80.64
C MET A 430 17.59 22.55 -81.79
#